data_AF-A0A9Q0Q6F9-F1
#
_entry.id   AF-A0A9Q0Q6F9-F1
#
_cell.length_a   1.000
_cell.length_b   1.000
_cell.length_c   1.000
_cell.angle_alpha   90.00
_cell.angle_beta   90.00
_cell.angle_gamma   90.00
#
_symmetry.space_group_name_H-M   'P 1'
#
loop_
_entity.id
_entity.type
_entity.pdbx_description
1 polymer ?
#
loop_
_entity_poly.entity_id
_entity_poly.type
_entity_poly.pdbx_seq_one_letter_code
_entity_poly.pdbx_strand_id
1 'polypeptide(L)'
;MERTQLQGPINATLFSPAQLQSIVLSNNQLNGTLDLGTNYGSQLLLIDLQNNSIDEFAQGTRYSKELLLHGNPFCQKTQSSEYCIAPQQKNSSYATPTGNCVARSCSAQQLFSPNCNCANPITGILHFRSFSFSDFQNGSYYILLQAAMMEAFKSDKLPVDSISLSVSIEWMLMITLK
;
A
#
# COMPACT_ATOMS: atom_id res chain seq x y z
N MET A 1 -5.07 -4.27 13.85
CA MET A 1 -5.16 -5.21 14.99
C MET A 1 -5.34 -6.60 14.40
N GLU A 2 -4.30 -7.08 13.73
CA GLU A 2 -4.29 -8.40 13.10
C GLU A 2 -3.84 -9.43 14.14
N ARG A 3 -4.42 -10.64 14.14
CA ARG A 3 -4.00 -11.74 15.05
C ARG A 3 -4.05 -11.36 16.54
N THR A 4 -5.06 -10.60 16.94
CA THR A 4 -5.22 -10.14 18.33
C THR A 4 -6.33 -10.86 19.10
N GLN A 5 -6.95 -11.89 18.50
CA GLN A 5 -8.05 -12.67 19.09
C GLN A 5 -9.31 -11.83 19.42
N LEU A 6 -9.52 -10.74 18.69
CA LEU A 6 -10.73 -9.92 18.84
C LEU A 6 -11.98 -10.74 18.51
N GLN A 7 -13.03 -10.55 19.28
CA GLN A 7 -14.28 -11.30 19.22
C GLN A 7 -15.48 -10.36 19.18
N GLY A 8 -16.62 -10.90 18.74
CA GLY A 8 -17.89 -10.19 18.71
C GLY A 8 -18.17 -9.47 17.38
N PRO A 9 -19.33 -8.79 17.30
CA PRO A 9 -19.78 -8.12 16.08
C PRO A 9 -19.03 -6.82 15.80
N ILE A 10 -18.96 -6.44 14.53
CA ILE A 10 -18.35 -5.19 14.07
C ILE A 10 -19.43 -4.11 14.02
N ASN A 11 -19.22 -3.01 14.74
CA ASN A 11 -20.14 -1.87 14.70
C ASN A 11 -19.84 -0.98 13.48
N ALA A 12 -20.88 -0.60 12.72
CA ALA A 12 -20.77 0.25 11.54
C ALA A 12 -20.08 1.61 11.81
N THR A 13 -20.17 2.14 13.04
CA THR A 13 -19.50 3.40 13.41
C THR A 13 -17.98 3.33 13.31
N LEU A 14 -17.40 2.13 13.30
CA LEU A 14 -15.97 1.93 13.09
C LEU A 14 -15.51 2.47 11.72
N PHE A 15 -16.38 2.44 10.72
CA PHE A 15 -16.07 2.85 9.35
C PHE A 15 -16.28 4.35 9.11
N SER A 16 -16.92 5.06 10.04
CA SER A 16 -17.32 6.47 9.88
C SER A 16 -16.22 7.54 10.02
N PRO A 17 -15.06 7.33 10.70
CA PRO A 17 -14.08 8.40 10.83
C PRO A 17 -13.52 8.87 9.47
N ALA A 18 -13.56 10.19 9.24
CA ALA A 18 -13.28 10.78 7.92
C ALA A 18 -11.83 10.60 7.42
N GLN A 19 -10.88 10.45 8.34
CA GLN A 19 -9.46 10.28 8.04
C GLN A 19 -9.01 8.81 8.00
N LEU A 20 -9.91 7.87 8.27
CA LEU A 20 -9.57 6.46 8.30
C LEU A 20 -9.32 5.97 6.87
N GLN A 21 -8.13 5.41 6.62
CA GLN A 21 -7.73 4.93 5.29
C GLN A 21 -7.75 3.41 5.17
N SER A 22 -7.43 2.71 6.25
CA SER A 22 -7.50 1.25 6.28
C SER A 22 -7.97 0.75 7.63
N ILE A 23 -8.60 -0.42 7.57
CA ILE A 23 -8.89 -1.25 8.73
C ILE A 23 -8.32 -2.63 8.43
N VAL A 24 -7.39 -3.08 9.28
CA VAL A 24 -6.83 -4.43 9.22
C VAL A 24 -7.18 -5.16 10.52
N LEU A 25 -8.18 -6.03 10.42
CA LEU A 25 -8.67 -6.89 11.51
C LEU A 25 -8.70 -8.36 11.06
N SER A 26 -7.92 -8.72 10.05
CA SER A 26 -7.79 -10.10 9.60
C SER A 26 -7.21 -11.02 10.68
N ASN A 27 -7.53 -12.31 10.57
CA ASN A 27 -7.07 -13.36 11.47
C ASN A 27 -7.49 -13.12 12.93
N ASN A 28 -8.76 -12.77 13.15
CA ASN A 28 -9.38 -12.66 14.48
C ASN A 28 -10.59 -13.63 14.58
N GLN A 29 -11.48 -13.40 15.53
CA GLN A 29 -12.69 -14.20 15.79
C GLN A 29 -13.94 -13.31 15.75
N LEU A 30 -13.90 -12.24 14.94
CA LEU A 30 -15.03 -11.33 14.75
C LEU A 30 -16.18 -12.07 14.08
N ASN A 31 -17.42 -11.83 14.50
CA ASN A 31 -18.56 -12.64 14.09
C ASN A 31 -19.82 -11.82 13.78
N GLY A 32 -20.90 -12.51 13.42
CA GLY A 32 -22.18 -11.90 13.11
C GLY A 32 -22.25 -11.30 11.70
N THR A 33 -23.11 -10.29 11.55
CA THR A 33 -23.39 -9.63 10.27
C THR A 33 -22.47 -8.42 10.10
N LEU A 34 -21.75 -8.37 8.98
CA LEU A 34 -21.01 -7.19 8.57
C LEU A 34 -21.97 -6.16 7.96
N ASP A 35 -22.01 -4.97 8.54
CA ASP A 35 -22.72 -3.81 8.00
C ASP A 35 -21.76 -2.61 7.98
N LEU A 36 -21.50 -2.07 6.79
CA LEU A 36 -20.64 -0.89 6.61
C LEU A 36 -21.42 0.42 6.87
N GLY A 37 -22.74 0.34 6.98
CA GLY A 37 -23.64 1.49 6.99
C GLY A 37 -23.63 2.27 5.67
N THR A 38 -24.22 3.46 5.70
CA THR A 38 -24.32 4.37 4.54
C THR A 38 -23.31 5.51 4.56
N ASN A 39 -22.65 5.74 5.72
CA ASN A 39 -21.79 6.90 5.98
C ASN A 39 -20.37 6.46 6.38
N TYR A 40 -19.76 5.57 5.62
CA TYR A 40 -18.34 5.24 5.79
C TYR A 40 -17.45 6.37 5.24
N GLY A 41 -16.29 6.56 5.85
CA GLY A 41 -15.37 7.65 5.54
C GLY A 41 -14.92 7.64 4.07
N SER A 42 -14.92 8.82 3.44
CA SER A 42 -14.54 8.95 2.02
C SER A 42 -13.08 8.57 1.74
N GLN A 43 -12.22 8.57 2.75
CA GLN A 43 -10.82 8.17 2.65
C GLN A 43 -10.58 6.69 2.92
N LEU A 44 -11.57 5.93 3.39
CA LEU A 44 -11.40 4.50 3.70
C LEU A 44 -11.19 3.73 2.40
N LEU A 45 -10.00 3.20 2.17
CA LEU A 45 -9.59 2.49 0.94
C LEU A 45 -9.64 0.98 1.11
N LEU A 46 -9.18 0.48 2.25
CA LEU A 46 -9.01 -0.93 2.52
C LEU A 46 -9.76 -1.36 3.77
N ILE A 47 -10.53 -2.43 3.66
CA ILE A 47 -11.13 -3.15 4.78
C ILE A 47 -10.69 -4.61 4.66
N ASP A 48 -9.72 -5.01 5.48
CA ASP A 48 -9.22 -6.39 5.56
C ASP A 48 -9.82 -7.10 6.78
N LEU A 49 -10.75 -8.02 6.50
CA LEU A 49 -11.48 -8.83 7.48
C LEU A 49 -11.29 -10.33 7.22
N GLN A 50 -10.26 -10.70 6.47
CA GLN A 50 -9.99 -12.10 6.12
C GLN A 50 -9.86 -12.99 7.36
N ASN A 51 -10.23 -14.26 7.25
CA ASN A 51 -10.08 -15.28 8.29
C ASN A 51 -10.69 -14.83 9.64
N ASN A 52 -11.99 -14.51 9.61
CA ASN A 52 -12.82 -14.27 10.79
C ASN A 52 -14.04 -15.23 10.75
N SER A 53 -15.07 -14.98 11.56
CA SER A 53 -16.30 -15.76 11.64
C SER A 53 -17.53 -14.94 11.20
N ILE A 54 -17.38 -14.10 10.18
CA ILE A 54 -18.49 -13.29 9.63
C ILE A 54 -19.41 -14.19 8.81
N ASP A 55 -20.67 -14.26 9.21
CA ASP A 55 -21.65 -15.21 8.68
C ASP A 55 -22.55 -14.61 7.60
N GLU A 56 -22.70 -13.28 7.63
CA GLU A 56 -23.58 -12.51 6.76
C GLU A 56 -22.95 -11.17 6.41
N PHE A 57 -23.28 -10.66 5.23
CA PHE A 57 -22.94 -9.31 4.80
C PHE A 57 -24.24 -8.60 4.43
N ALA A 58 -24.61 -7.59 5.23
CA ALA A 58 -25.76 -6.76 4.94
C ALA A 58 -25.44 -5.97 3.66
N GLN A 59 -26.02 -6.40 2.52
CA GLN A 59 -25.89 -5.71 1.25
C GLN A 59 -26.63 -4.37 1.28
N GLY A 60 -26.08 -3.40 2.03
CA GLY A 60 -26.15 -2.01 1.62
C GLY A 60 -25.38 -1.81 0.31
N THR A 61 -25.32 -0.59 -0.19
CA THR A 61 -24.58 -0.24 -1.42
C THR A 61 -23.21 -0.93 -1.49
N ARG A 62 -22.95 -1.58 -2.63
CA ARG A 62 -21.67 -2.24 -2.96
C ARG A 62 -20.49 -1.35 -2.58
N TYR A 63 -19.59 -1.85 -1.73
CA TYR A 63 -18.38 -1.12 -1.40
C TYR A 63 -17.48 -1.06 -2.63
N SER A 64 -17.20 0.14 -3.12
CA SER A 64 -16.54 0.37 -4.41
C SER A 64 -15.02 0.29 -4.37
N LYS A 65 -14.44 0.08 -3.19
CA LYS A 65 -12.99 0.03 -2.96
C LYS A 65 -12.59 -1.38 -2.51
N GLU A 66 -11.46 -1.54 -1.81
CA GLU A 66 -10.92 -2.86 -1.49
C GLU A 66 -11.52 -3.43 -0.19
N LEU A 67 -12.33 -4.48 -0.31
CA LEU A 67 -12.92 -5.24 0.80
C LEU A 67 -12.52 -6.71 0.66
N LEU A 68 -11.84 -7.22 1.69
CA LEU A 68 -11.31 -8.59 1.72
C LEU A 68 -12.02 -9.40 2.79
N LEU A 69 -12.80 -10.40 2.37
CA LEU A 69 -13.60 -11.28 3.23
C LEU A 69 -13.21 -12.75 3.12
N HIS A 70 -12.18 -13.08 2.34
CA HIS A 70 -11.70 -14.45 2.18
C HIS A 70 -11.52 -15.17 3.53
N GLY A 71 -11.92 -16.45 3.60
CA GLY A 71 -11.81 -17.26 4.82
C GLY A 71 -12.92 -17.04 5.86
N ASN A 72 -13.96 -16.25 5.56
CA ASN A 72 -15.16 -16.14 6.41
C ASN A 72 -16.26 -17.13 6.01
N PRO A 73 -17.13 -17.59 6.95
CA PRO A 73 -18.29 -18.45 6.65
C PRO A 73 -19.22 -17.89 5.56
N PHE A 74 -19.41 -16.56 5.50
CA PHE A 74 -20.12 -15.89 4.42
C PHE A 74 -19.65 -16.33 3.02
N CYS A 75 -18.33 -16.47 2.82
CA CYS A 75 -17.75 -16.85 1.54
C CYS A 75 -18.00 -18.30 1.15
N GLN A 76 -18.35 -19.17 2.10
CA GLN A 76 -18.76 -20.55 1.79
C GLN A 76 -20.19 -20.59 1.26
N LYS A 77 -21.07 -19.73 1.80
CA LYS A 77 -22.48 -19.60 1.39
C LYS A 77 -22.61 -18.89 0.04
N THR A 78 -21.74 -17.92 -0.23
CA THR A 78 -21.77 -17.09 -1.43
C THR A 78 -20.43 -17.21 -2.17
N GLN A 79 -20.23 -18.34 -2.86
CA GLN A 79 -18.97 -18.71 -3.53
C GLN A 79 -18.55 -17.79 -4.70
N SER A 80 -19.29 -16.72 -4.99
CA SER A 80 -19.08 -15.87 -6.19
C SER A 80 -19.07 -14.37 -5.91
N SER A 81 -18.89 -13.93 -4.66
CA SER A 81 -18.66 -12.50 -4.39
C SER A 81 -17.19 -12.12 -4.65
N GLU A 82 -16.95 -10.99 -5.29
CA GLU A 82 -15.60 -10.47 -5.57
C GLU A 82 -14.76 -10.29 -4.29
N TYR A 83 -15.42 -10.10 -3.14
CA TYR A 83 -14.79 -9.93 -1.83
C TYR A 83 -14.22 -11.23 -1.24
N CYS A 84 -14.65 -12.38 -1.75
CA CYS A 84 -14.26 -13.70 -1.25
C CYS A 84 -13.07 -14.31 -2.00
N ILE A 85 -12.63 -13.65 -3.07
CA ILE A 85 -11.45 -14.04 -3.83
C ILE A 85 -10.23 -13.69 -3.00
N ALA A 86 -9.34 -14.66 -2.77
CA ALA A 86 -8.08 -14.38 -2.11
C ALA A 86 -7.34 -13.30 -2.91
N PRO A 87 -6.89 -12.20 -2.29
CA PRO A 87 -6.17 -11.17 -3.01
C PRO A 87 -4.95 -11.82 -3.67
N GLN A 88 -4.94 -11.87 -5.00
CA GLN A 88 -3.67 -11.99 -5.70
C GLN A 88 -2.83 -10.79 -5.25
N GLN A 89 -1.57 -11.01 -4.91
CA GLN A 89 -0.64 -9.92 -4.59
C GLN A 89 -0.71 -8.89 -5.71
N LYS A 90 -1.49 -7.83 -5.51
CA LYS A 90 -1.42 -6.65 -6.36
C LYS A 90 -0.09 -6.03 -6.02
N ASN A 91 0.90 -6.31 -6.84
CA ASN A 91 2.15 -5.59 -6.83
C ASN A 91 1.80 -4.12 -7.09
N SER A 92 1.65 -3.32 -6.02
CA SER A 92 1.55 -1.88 -6.17
C SER A 92 2.90 -1.41 -6.71
N SER A 93 2.96 -1.18 -8.01
CA SER A 93 4.20 -1.05 -8.76
C SER A 93 4.63 0.40 -8.92
N TYR A 94 4.47 1.24 -7.88
CA TYR A 94 5.04 2.59 -7.99
C TYR A 94 6.53 2.43 -8.19
N ALA A 95 7.02 2.94 -9.30
CA ALA A 95 8.42 3.10 -9.59
C ALA A 95 8.58 4.51 -10.12
N THR A 96 9.61 5.21 -9.65
CA THR A 96 10.00 6.50 -10.23
C THR A 96 10.18 6.32 -11.74
N PRO A 97 9.47 7.09 -12.58
CA PRO A 97 9.63 7.00 -14.02
C PRO A 97 11.10 7.21 -14.42
N THR A 98 11.65 6.30 -15.20
CA THR A 98 12.99 6.47 -15.78
C THR A 98 12.92 7.50 -16.91
N GLY A 99 13.90 8.40 -16.97
CA GLY A 99 14.05 9.30 -18.13
C GLY A 99 14.25 8.50 -19.43
N ASN A 100 13.75 9.02 -20.55
CA ASN A 100 13.97 8.46 -21.87
C ASN A 100 15.43 8.70 -22.31
N CYS A 101 16.34 7.86 -21.83
CA CYS A 101 17.75 7.97 -22.15
C CYS A 101 18.01 7.45 -23.56
N VAL A 102 18.73 8.24 -24.36
CA VAL A 102 19.25 7.79 -25.66
C VAL A 102 20.19 6.63 -25.40
N ALA A 103 20.15 5.59 -26.25
CA ALA A 103 20.99 4.40 -26.14
C ALA A 103 22.48 4.76 -26.15
N ARG A 104 23.04 4.95 -24.95
CA ARG A 104 24.47 4.96 -24.67
C ARG A 104 24.77 3.74 -23.80
N SER A 105 26.00 3.28 -23.84
CA SER A 105 26.49 2.25 -22.91
C SER A 105 27.20 2.94 -21.75
N CYS A 106 26.79 2.61 -20.52
CA CYS A 106 27.60 2.87 -19.34
C CYS A 106 28.70 1.81 -19.22
N SER A 107 29.75 2.09 -18.44
CA SER A 107 30.77 1.09 -18.10
C SER A 107 30.14 -0.08 -17.32
N ALA A 108 30.82 -1.23 -17.26
CA ALA A 108 30.25 -2.51 -16.80
C ALA A 108 29.66 -2.53 -15.36
N GLN A 109 29.91 -1.52 -14.53
CA GLN A 109 29.34 -1.40 -13.18
C GLN A 109 28.39 -0.20 -13.00
N GLN A 110 28.30 0.69 -13.98
CA GLN A 110 27.50 1.91 -13.89
C GLN A 110 26.11 1.71 -14.51
N LEU A 111 25.11 2.32 -13.87
CA LEU A 111 23.73 2.33 -14.33
C LEU A 111 23.31 3.74 -14.73
N PHE A 112 22.28 3.83 -15.57
CA PHE A 112 21.66 5.10 -15.89
C PHE A 112 20.85 5.61 -14.70
N SER A 113 21.17 6.81 -14.26
CA SER A 113 20.26 7.63 -13.47
C SER A 113 19.00 7.99 -14.27
N PRO A 114 17.89 8.34 -13.60
CA PRO A 114 16.76 9.04 -14.22
C PRO A 114 17.13 10.28 -15.04
N ASN A 115 18.27 10.92 -14.74
CA ASN A 115 18.81 12.07 -15.48
C ASN A 115 19.71 11.66 -16.66
N CYS A 116 19.82 10.36 -16.96
CA CYS A 116 20.61 9.81 -18.05
C CYS A 116 22.14 10.00 -17.93
N ASN A 117 22.63 10.19 -16.71
CA ASN A 117 24.06 10.11 -16.36
C ASN A 117 24.42 8.69 -15.93
N CYS A 118 25.60 8.21 -16.32
CA CYS A 118 26.16 6.94 -15.84
C CYS A 118 26.73 7.12 -14.44
N ALA A 119 26.25 6.32 -13.49
CA ALA A 119 26.67 6.44 -12.10
C ALA A 119 26.52 5.11 -11.35
N ASN A 120 27.15 5.03 -10.18
CA ASN A 120 27.05 3.86 -9.30
C ASN A 120 25.96 4.14 -8.25
N PRO A 121 24.78 3.49 -8.33
CA PRO A 121 23.74 3.71 -7.36
C PRO A 121 24.06 3.01 -6.03
N ILE A 122 23.79 3.70 -4.94
CA ILE A 122 23.62 3.11 -3.61
C ILE A 122 22.18 2.62 -3.52
N THR A 123 22.00 1.32 -3.33
CA THR A 123 20.70 0.71 -3.14
C THR A 123 20.49 0.34 -1.68
N GLY A 124 19.25 0.41 -1.21
CA GLY A 124 18.91 0.07 0.17
C GLY A 124 17.41 -0.09 0.37
N ILE A 125 17.02 -0.49 1.58
CA ILE A 125 15.61 -0.66 1.94
C ILE A 125 15.17 0.44 2.90
N LEU A 126 14.10 1.17 2.55
CA LEU A 126 13.53 2.20 3.41
C LEU A 126 12.41 1.61 4.27
N HIS A 127 12.72 1.32 5.53
CA HIS A 127 11.71 0.84 6.48
C HIS A 127 11.02 2.01 7.21
N PHE A 128 9.72 2.15 7.02
CA PHE A 128 8.90 3.06 7.83
C PHE A 128 8.59 2.41 9.18
N ARG A 129 9.18 2.95 10.26
CA ARG A 129 9.06 2.39 11.62
C ARG A 129 7.96 3.03 12.47
N SER A 130 7.25 4.04 11.98
CA SER A 130 6.15 4.69 12.70
C SER A 130 5.13 5.34 11.75
N PHE A 131 3.88 5.43 12.21
CA PHE A 131 2.67 5.80 11.47
C PHE A 131 2.29 4.82 10.37
N SER A 132 1.13 4.18 10.54
CA SER A 132 0.52 3.33 9.52
C SER A 132 -0.14 4.24 8.48
N PHE A 133 0.60 4.65 7.45
CA PHE A 133 -0.04 5.02 6.19
C PHE A 133 -0.26 3.74 5.39
N SER A 134 -1.46 3.58 4.87
CA SER A 134 -1.89 2.35 4.19
C SER A 134 -2.24 2.57 2.74
N ASP A 135 -2.32 3.84 2.30
CA ASP A 135 -2.45 4.18 0.89
C ASP A 135 -1.07 4.18 0.23
N PHE A 136 -0.67 3.01 -0.26
CA PHE A 136 0.53 2.86 -1.08
C PHE A 136 0.24 3.06 -2.58
N GLN A 137 -1.03 3.28 -2.96
CA GLN A 137 -1.45 3.32 -4.35
C GLN A 137 -1.24 4.72 -4.96
N ASN A 138 -1.29 5.77 -4.14
CA ASN A 138 -1.12 7.13 -4.63
C ASN A 138 0.35 7.47 -4.90
N GLY A 139 0.71 7.47 -6.19
CA GLY A 139 2.05 7.81 -6.68
C GLY A 139 2.58 9.18 -6.23
N SER A 140 1.68 10.12 -5.92
CA SER A 140 2.05 11.49 -5.54
C SER A 140 2.85 11.56 -4.24
N TYR A 141 2.61 10.64 -3.30
CA TYR A 141 3.34 10.60 -2.03
C TYR A 141 4.84 10.34 -2.25
N TYR A 142 5.16 9.43 -3.16
CA TYR A 142 6.55 9.10 -3.47
C TYR A 142 7.25 10.21 -4.24
N ILE A 143 6.54 10.95 -5.10
CA ILE A 143 7.08 12.13 -5.78
C ILE A 143 7.48 13.19 -4.75
N LEU A 144 6.60 13.46 -3.77
CA LEU A 144 6.89 14.41 -2.68
C LEU A 144 8.06 13.94 -1.82
N LEU A 145 8.10 12.65 -1.46
CA LEU A 145 9.19 12.06 -0.69
C LEU A 145 10.53 12.16 -1.43
N GLN A 146 10.56 11.81 -2.71
CA GLN A 146 11.74 11.92 -3.56
C GLN A 146 12.26 13.36 -3.61
N ALA A 147 11.38 14.35 -3.75
CA ALA A 147 11.73 15.76 -3.77
C ALA A 147 12.32 16.22 -2.42
N ALA A 148 11.68 15.85 -1.30
CA ALA A 148 12.15 16.20 0.04
C ALA A 148 13.51 15.56 0.35
N MET A 149 13.73 14.30 -0.01
CA MET A 149 15.03 13.63 0.17
C MET A 149 16.12 14.28 -0.67
N MET A 150 15.82 14.64 -1.91
CA MET A 150 16.76 15.35 -2.79
C MET A 150 17.15 16.72 -2.20
N GLU A 151 16.20 17.46 -1.65
CA GLU A 151 16.46 18.74 -0.97
C GLU A 151 17.35 18.56 0.28
N ALA A 152 17.06 17.56 1.11
CA ALA A 152 17.85 17.25 2.30
C ALA A 152 19.31 16.92 1.94
N PHE A 153 19.54 16.02 0.96
CA PHE A 153 20.91 15.66 0.55
C PHE A 153 21.68 16.85 -0.04
N LYS A 154 21.01 17.73 -0.79
CA LYS A 154 21.63 18.97 -1.28
C LYS A 154 22.01 19.91 -0.14
N SER A 155 21.16 20.03 0.88
CA SER A 155 21.44 20.81 2.10
C SER A 155 22.70 20.30 2.81
N ASP A 156 22.84 18.97 2.89
CA ASP A 156 24.02 18.29 3.45
C ASP A 156 25.24 18.27 2.52
N LYS A 157 25.14 18.92 1.34
CA LYS A 157 26.20 19.01 0.32
C LYS A 157 26.66 17.65 -0.21
N LEU A 158 25.78 16.66 -0.18
CA LEU A 158 26.07 15.34 -0.75
C LEU A 158 25.96 15.39 -2.29
N PRO A 159 26.87 14.73 -3.03
CA PRO A 159 26.88 14.74 -4.49
C PRO A 159 25.84 13.76 -5.05
N VAL A 160 24.56 14.02 -4.80
CA VAL A 160 23.47 13.17 -5.32
C VAL A 160 23.02 13.68 -6.69
N ASP A 161 22.95 12.78 -7.67
CA ASP A 161 22.44 13.07 -9.01
C ASP A 161 20.91 12.95 -9.03
N SER A 162 20.41 11.82 -8.56
CA SER A 162 19.01 11.42 -8.65
C SER A 162 18.67 10.41 -7.54
N ILE A 163 17.40 10.35 -7.19
CA ILE A 163 16.83 9.36 -6.28
C ILE A 163 15.70 8.68 -7.02
N SER A 164 15.64 7.35 -6.94
CA SER A 164 14.53 6.54 -7.44
C SER A 164 13.93 5.73 -6.30
N LEU A 165 12.61 5.76 -6.22
CA LEU A 165 11.82 5.00 -5.26
C LEU A 165 11.02 3.94 -6.00
N SER A 166 11.03 2.73 -5.47
CA SER A 166 10.15 1.67 -5.95
C SER A 166 9.50 0.94 -4.79
N VAL A 167 8.22 0.62 -4.95
CA VAL A 167 7.46 -0.20 -4.02
C VAL A 167 7.39 -1.61 -4.59
N SER A 168 8.11 -2.52 -3.96
CA SER A 168 7.92 -3.97 -4.05
C SER A 168 7.64 -4.49 -2.65
N ILE A 169 7.33 -5.78 -2.50
CA ILE A 169 7.08 -6.44 -1.20
C ILE A 169 8.19 -6.13 -0.16
N GLU A 170 9.37 -5.71 -0.63
CA GLU A 170 10.37 -4.95 0.12
C GLU A 170 10.58 -3.56 -0.50
N TRP A 171 10.62 -2.52 0.33
CA TRP A 171 10.86 -1.13 -0.07
C TRP A 171 12.24 -0.98 -0.67
N MET A 172 12.40 -0.72 -1.96
CA MET A 172 13.74 -0.51 -2.53
C MET A 172 13.95 0.97 -2.87
N LEU A 173 14.92 1.57 -2.20
CA LEU A 173 15.45 2.91 -2.41
C LEU A 173 16.74 2.80 -3.23
N MET A 174 16.80 3.48 -4.37
CA MET A 174 18.04 3.64 -5.13
C MET A 174 18.44 5.11 -5.15
N ILE A 175 19.63 5.42 -4.63
CA ILE A 175 20.23 6.75 -4.63
C ILE A 175 21.39 6.71 -5.60
N THR A 176 21.36 7.54 -6.63
CA THR A 176 22.45 7.63 -7.60
C THR A 176 23.35 8.82 -7.27
N LEU A 177 24.63 8.56 -7.04
CA LEU A 177 25.62 9.60 -6.76
C LEU A 177 26.25 10.15 -8.06
N LYS A 178 26.69 11.40 -8.04
CA LYS A 178 27.47 12.04 -9.12
C LYS A 178 28.93 11.61 -9.10
#